data_AF-A0A383AKJ7-F1
#
_entry.id   AF-A0A383AKJ7-F1
#
_cell.length_a   1.000
_cell.length_b   1.000
_cell.length_c   1.000
_cell.angle_alpha   90.00
_cell.angle_beta   90.00
_cell.angle_gamma   90.00
#
_symmetry.space_group_name_H-M   'P 1'
#
loop_
_entity.id
_entity.type
_entity.pdbx_description
1 polymer ?
#
loop_
_entity_poly.entity_id
_entity_poly.type
_entity_poly.pdbx_seq_one_letter_code
_entity_poly.pdbx_strand_id
1 'polypeptide(L)'
;MKEPIVVESEGYRYNLILWEFKNLPDKIIHKIKTKNNTDTFYETLVWELVEISKKIRKEQEIKNQTDPQEVSLKQLIIKRNNIRDEVEEYLESLLSQEIKNQKLSFFGGLIWPPVDFRIDNPPKLLVVSPRSEIVRSNETLINPDIEIHQMEIIENNLKKKHNLSGLVIQTGGLASYPTVVPSDVDLRELLE
;
A
#
# COMPACT_ATOMS: atom_id res chain seq x y z
N MET A 1 26.46 11.98 -14.10
CA MET A 1 26.63 11.63 -12.66
C MET A 1 25.26 11.23 -12.14
N LYS A 2 25.12 10.13 -11.39
CA LYS A 2 23.81 9.78 -10.78
C LYS A 2 23.44 10.83 -9.73
N GLU A 3 22.15 11.15 -9.61
CA GLU A 3 21.68 12.11 -8.59
C GLU A 3 21.93 11.59 -7.16
N PRO A 4 22.26 12.46 -6.19
CA PRO A 4 22.51 12.06 -4.79
C PRO A 4 21.40 11.20 -4.19
N ILE A 5 20.14 11.56 -4.46
CA ILE A 5 18.97 10.82 -3.98
C ILE A 5 18.95 9.38 -4.49
N VAL A 6 19.36 9.15 -5.74
CA VAL A 6 19.39 7.81 -6.36
C VAL A 6 20.52 6.96 -5.78
N VAL A 7 21.65 7.58 -5.46
CA VAL A 7 22.82 6.88 -4.90
C VAL A 7 22.56 6.50 -3.44
N GLU A 8 22.09 7.44 -2.62
CA GLU A 8 21.92 7.16 -1.18
C GLU A 8 20.71 6.28 -0.88
N SER A 9 19.71 6.21 -1.77
CA SER A 9 18.55 5.30 -1.62
C SER A 9 18.72 3.95 -2.32
N GLU A 10 19.88 3.66 -2.91
CA GLU A 10 20.13 2.42 -3.64
C GLU A 10 19.89 1.18 -2.75
N GLY A 11 19.20 0.18 -3.30
CA GLY A 11 18.78 -1.02 -2.55
C GLY A 11 17.44 -0.88 -1.80
N TYR A 12 16.98 0.35 -1.55
CA TYR A 12 15.72 0.59 -0.84
C TYR A 12 14.62 1.21 -1.71
N ARG A 13 14.90 1.48 -2.98
CA ARG A 13 13.93 2.09 -3.90
C ARG A 13 12.76 1.14 -4.15
N TYR A 14 11.57 1.70 -4.09
CA TYR A 14 10.36 0.99 -4.48
C TYR A 14 10.21 0.96 -6.00
N ASN A 15 10.00 -0.23 -6.55
CA ASN A 15 9.75 -0.40 -7.99
C ASN A 15 8.25 -0.44 -8.24
N LEU A 16 7.68 0.74 -8.53
CA LEU A 16 6.25 0.90 -8.79
C LEU A 16 5.78 0.03 -9.95
N ILE A 17 6.48 0.09 -11.09
CA ILE A 17 6.11 -0.67 -12.30
C ILE A 17 6.03 -2.17 -11.99
N LEU A 18 7.07 -2.72 -11.36
CA LEU A 18 7.08 -4.14 -10.99
C LEU A 18 5.97 -4.49 -10.01
N TRP A 19 5.66 -3.59 -9.07
CA TRP A 19 4.58 -3.79 -8.12
C TRP A 19 3.22 -3.76 -8.82
N GLU A 20 2.97 -2.81 -9.72
CA GLU A 20 1.74 -2.72 -10.49
C GLU A 20 1.55 -4.02 -11.27
N PHE A 21 2.56 -4.49 -12.02
CA PHE A 21 2.47 -5.76 -12.76
C PHE A 21 2.16 -6.98 -11.88
N LYS A 22 2.66 -7.02 -10.64
CA LYS A 22 2.40 -8.12 -9.70
C LYS A 22 1.00 -8.06 -9.08
N ASN A 23 0.41 -6.88 -9.02
CA ASN A 23 -0.90 -6.66 -8.41
C ASN A 23 -1.97 -6.31 -9.45
N LEU A 24 -1.64 -6.33 -10.75
CA LEU A 24 -2.60 -6.16 -11.82
C LEU A 24 -3.74 -7.15 -11.61
N PRO A 25 -4.99 -6.68 -11.67
CA PRO A 25 -6.12 -7.49 -11.29
C PRO A 25 -6.33 -8.57 -12.35
N ASP A 26 -6.64 -9.78 -11.89
CA ASP A 26 -7.07 -10.87 -12.78
C ASP A 26 -8.25 -10.43 -13.65
N LYS A 27 -9.06 -9.46 -13.19
CA LYS A 27 -10.20 -8.87 -13.93
C LYS A 27 -9.80 -8.18 -15.24
N ILE A 28 -8.57 -7.66 -15.35
CA ILE A 28 -8.05 -7.09 -16.60
C ILE A 28 -7.66 -8.19 -17.58
N ILE A 29 -7.05 -9.26 -17.07
CA ILE A 29 -6.55 -10.38 -17.88
C ILE A 29 -7.71 -11.32 -18.26
N HIS A 30 -8.70 -11.44 -17.37
CA HIS A 30 -9.86 -12.30 -17.45
C HIS A 30 -11.12 -11.47 -17.18
N LYS A 31 -11.83 -11.13 -18.26
CA LYS A 31 -13.14 -10.48 -18.20
C LYS A 31 -14.12 -11.43 -17.52
N ILE A 32 -14.81 -11.07 -16.41
CA ILE A 32 -16.19 -11.49 -16.07
C ILE A 32 -16.70 -11.08 -14.65
N LYS A 33 -18.04 -10.89 -14.61
CA LYS A 33 -19.06 -10.87 -13.54
C LYS A 33 -18.66 -10.60 -12.08
N THR A 34 -19.14 -9.47 -11.59
CA THR A 34 -19.44 -9.20 -10.18
C THR A 34 -20.51 -10.14 -9.63
N LYS A 35 -20.27 -10.67 -8.43
CA LYS A 35 -21.24 -11.39 -7.59
C LYS A 35 -21.74 -10.42 -6.52
N ASN A 36 -23.06 -10.29 -6.36
CA ASN A 36 -23.64 -9.43 -5.32
C ASN A 36 -23.72 -10.24 -4.02
N ASN A 37 -22.97 -9.86 -3.00
CA ASN A 37 -23.13 -10.37 -1.64
C ASN A 37 -23.71 -9.29 -0.72
N THR A 38 -24.43 -9.75 0.29
CA THR A 38 -25.24 -8.95 1.22
C THR A 38 -24.41 -8.20 2.26
N ASP A 39 -24.76 -6.94 2.51
CA ASP A 39 -24.04 -5.95 3.34
C ASP A 39 -23.69 -6.41 4.77
N THR A 40 -24.50 -7.27 5.40
CA THR A 40 -24.32 -7.66 6.82
C THR A 40 -23.05 -8.47 7.09
N PHE A 41 -22.52 -9.18 6.09
CA PHE A 41 -21.32 -10.01 6.25
C PHE A 41 -20.02 -9.19 6.23
N TYR A 42 -20.04 -8.04 5.57
CA TYR A 42 -18.85 -7.26 5.27
C TYR A 42 -18.24 -6.56 6.49
N GLU A 43 -19.08 -5.94 7.34
CA GLU A 43 -18.65 -5.35 8.61
C GLU A 43 -17.80 -6.34 9.41
N THR A 44 -18.26 -7.60 9.48
CA THR A 44 -17.54 -8.67 10.20
C THR A 44 -16.16 -8.93 9.59
N LEU A 45 -16.03 -8.91 8.26
CA LEU A 45 -14.75 -9.10 7.56
C LEU A 45 -13.79 -7.93 7.82
N VAL A 46 -14.27 -6.68 7.79
CA VAL A 46 -13.45 -5.51 8.10
C VAL A 46 -12.93 -5.57 9.54
N TRP A 47 -13.81 -5.91 10.49
CA TRP A 47 -13.41 -6.13 11.88
C TRP A 47 -12.35 -7.23 12.01
N GLU A 48 -12.54 -8.36 11.33
CA GLU A 48 -11.58 -9.46 11.38
C GLU A 48 -10.23 -9.09 10.75
N LEU A 49 -10.25 -8.34 9.64
CA LEU A 49 -9.04 -7.84 8.96
C LEU A 49 -8.22 -6.94 9.89
N VAL A 50 -8.87 -5.98 10.55
CA VAL A 50 -8.22 -5.07 11.49
C VAL A 50 -7.61 -5.83 12.67
N GLU A 51 -8.34 -6.77 13.25
CA GLU A 51 -7.87 -7.54 14.41
C GLU A 51 -6.71 -8.48 14.07
N ILE A 52 -6.75 -9.15 12.92
CA ILE A 52 -5.63 -10.00 12.49
C ILE A 52 -4.40 -9.15 12.17
N SER A 53 -4.58 -7.99 11.54
CA SER A 53 -3.47 -7.07 11.23
C SER A 53 -2.77 -6.58 12.49
N LYS A 54 -3.52 -6.24 13.55
CA LYS A 54 -2.97 -5.92 14.88
C LYS A 54 -2.19 -7.07 15.49
N LYS A 55 -2.71 -8.31 15.39
CA LYS A 55 -2.03 -9.51 15.91
C LYS A 55 -0.70 -9.76 15.19
N ILE A 56 -0.69 -9.69 13.86
CA ILE A 56 0.52 -9.86 13.04
C ILE A 56 1.59 -8.84 13.44
N ARG A 57 1.22 -7.56 13.55
CA ARG A 57 2.16 -6.51 13.95
C ARG A 57 2.79 -6.80 15.31
N LYS A 58 1.98 -7.19 16.30
CA LYS A 58 2.45 -7.55 17.64
C LYS A 58 3.41 -8.75 17.61
N GLU A 59 3.12 -9.79 16.83
CA GLU A 59 4.00 -10.94 16.69
C GLU A 59 5.32 -10.59 15.96
N GLN A 60 5.29 -9.70 14.98
CA GLN A 60 6.48 -9.23 14.28
C GLN A 60 7.41 -8.42 15.18
N GLU A 61 6.86 -7.58 16.07
CA GLU A 61 7.64 -6.83 17.07
C GLU A 61 8.34 -7.77 18.08
N ILE A 62 7.69 -8.88 18.44
CA ILE A 62 8.24 -9.90 19.36
C ILE A 62 9.35 -10.74 18.70
N LYS A 63 9.26 -10.98 17.38
CA LYS A 63 10.21 -11.81 16.62
C LYS A 63 11.65 -11.29 16.64
N ASN A 64 11.87 -10.03 17.01
CA ASN A 64 13.21 -9.47 17.26
C ASN A 64 13.94 -10.08 18.48
N GLN A 65 13.32 -11.00 19.24
CA GLN A 65 13.89 -11.53 20.49
C GLN A 65 13.92 -13.07 20.65
N THR A 66 13.27 -13.89 19.81
CA THR A 66 13.33 -15.37 19.97
C THR A 66 12.78 -16.14 18.76
N ASP A 67 13.54 -17.13 18.26
CA ASP A 67 13.18 -17.96 17.10
C ASP A 67 12.73 -19.36 17.54
N PRO A 68 11.39 -19.60 17.66
CA PRO A 68 10.75 -20.71 16.93
C PRO A 68 9.23 -20.51 16.65
N GLN A 69 8.77 -19.35 16.13
CA GLN A 69 7.34 -19.09 15.86
C GLN A 69 6.98 -18.83 14.38
N GLU A 70 7.84 -19.19 13.42
CA GLU A 70 7.64 -18.84 12.00
C GLU A 70 6.38 -19.42 11.34
N VAL A 71 5.94 -20.62 11.77
CA VAL A 71 4.80 -21.32 11.14
C VAL A 71 3.47 -20.64 11.50
N SER A 72 3.32 -20.17 12.74
CA SER A 72 2.10 -19.47 13.21
C SER A 72 1.90 -18.14 12.48
N LEU A 73 2.98 -17.35 12.36
CA LEU A 73 2.94 -16.06 11.68
C LEU A 73 2.59 -16.20 10.20
N LYS A 74 3.13 -17.21 9.51
CA LYS A 74 2.78 -17.50 8.11
C LYS A 74 1.30 -17.79 7.94
N GLN A 75 0.69 -18.57 8.85
CA GLN A 75 -0.73 -18.87 8.80
C GLN A 75 -1.60 -17.62 9.02
N LEU A 76 -1.21 -16.75 9.94
CA LEU A 76 -1.89 -15.47 10.16
C LEU A 76 -1.82 -14.56 8.93
N ILE A 77 -0.67 -14.48 8.27
CA ILE A 77 -0.50 -13.70 7.04
C ILE A 77 -1.40 -14.22 5.92
N ILE A 78 -1.44 -15.53 5.71
CA ILE A 78 -2.33 -16.15 4.71
C ILE A 78 -3.80 -15.82 5.03
N LYS A 79 -4.20 -15.98 6.30
CA LYS A 79 -5.57 -15.68 6.73
C LYS A 79 -5.93 -14.21 6.50
N ARG A 80 -5.02 -13.29 6.87
CA ARG A 80 -5.17 -11.84 6.64
C ARG A 80 -5.35 -11.52 5.17
N ASN A 81 -4.54 -12.13 4.30
CA ASN A 81 -4.61 -11.88 2.86
C ASN A 81 -5.94 -12.35 2.29
N ASN A 82 -6.43 -13.55 2.66
CA ASN A 82 -7.73 -14.02 2.18
C ASN A 82 -8.88 -13.08 2.57
N ILE A 83 -8.93 -12.65 3.83
CA ILE A 83 -9.97 -11.72 4.30
C ILE A 83 -9.84 -10.37 3.60
N ARG A 84 -8.61 -9.87 3.44
CA ARG A 84 -8.35 -8.64 2.70
C ARG A 84 -8.87 -8.74 1.28
N ASP A 85 -8.57 -9.82 0.57
CA ASP A 85 -8.98 -10.00 -0.83
C ASP A 85 -10.53 -10.06 -0.94
N GLU A 86 -11.23 -10.67 0.04
CA GLU A 86 -12.70 -10.64 0.13
C GLU A 86 -13.24 -9.21 0.38
N VAL A 87 -12.56 -8.44 1.23
CA VAL A 87 -12.92 -7.05 1.56
C VAL A 87 -12.72 -6.13 0.35
N GLU A 88 -11.58 -6.26 -0.34
CA GLU A 88 -11.26 -5.54 -1.58
C GLU A 88 -12.32 -5.85 -2.65
N GLU A 89 -12.61 -7.13 -2.91
CA GLU A 89 -13.58 -7.54 -3.94
C GLU A 89 -14.97 -6.93 -3.68
N TYR A 90 -15.44 -6.94 -2.43
CA TYR A 90 -16.74 -6.38 -2.08
C TYR A 90 -16.79 -4.87 -2.35
N LEU A 91 -15.82 -4.10 -1.87
CA LEU A 91 -15.78 -2.64 -2.07
C LEU A 91 -15.63 -2.27 -3.55
N GLU A 92 -14.80 -2.99 -4.30
CA GLU A 92 -14.68 -2.81 -5.75
C GLU A 92 -16.02 -3.06 -6.44
N SER A 93 -16.79 -4.05 -5.96
CA SER A 93 -18.12 -4.34 -6.47
C SER A 93 -19.12 -3.22 -6.16
N LEU A 94 -19.09 -2.64 -4.95
CA LEU A 94 -19.93 -1.50 -4.55
C LEU A 94 -19.62 -0.27 -5.40
N LEU A 95 -18.35 0.09 -5.52
CA LEU A 95 -17.90 1.19 -6.36
C LEU A 95 -18.29 0.97 -7.82
N SER A 96 -18.12 -0.25 -8.34
CA SER A 96 -18.52 -0.60 -9.70
C SER A 96 -20.03 -0.50 -9.92
N GLN A 97 -20.85 -0.85 -8.92
CA GLN A 97 -22.30 -0.67 -8.99
C GLN A 97 -22.66 0.81 -8.98
N GLU A 98 -22.04 1.60 -8.12
CA GLU A 98 -22.34 3.02 -8.00
C GLU A 98 -21.93 3.81 -9.25
N ILE A 99 -20.78 3.50 -9.85
CA ILE A 99 -20.36 4.05 -11.15
C ILE A 99 -21.43 3.77 -12.23
N LYS A 100 -22.04 2.58 -12.24
CA LYS A 100 -23.13 2.25 -13.18
C LYS A 100 -24.41 3.01 -12.86
N ASN A 101 -24.80 3.07 -11.59
CA ASN A 101 -26.01 3.77 -11.13
C ASN A 101 -25.95 5.26 -11.48
N GLN A 102 -24.80 5.90 -11.28
CA GLN A 102 -24.55 7.30 -11.62
C GLN A 102 -24.31 7.54 -13.12
N LYS A 103 -24.35 6.50 -13.96
CA LYS A 103 -24.10 6.56 -15.40
C LYS A 103 -22.72 7.14 -15.75
N LEU A 104 -21.72 6.90 -14.90
CA LEU A 104 -20.33 7.30 -15.08
C LEU A 104 -19.51 6.26 -15.87
N SER A 105 -20.11 5.11 -16.21
CA SER A 105 -19.50 4.10 -17.08
C SER A 105 -19.36 4.59 -18.53
N PHE A 106 -18.39 4.02 -19.26
CA PHE A 106 -18.27 4.21 -20.71
C PHE A 106 -19.51 3.73 -21.48
N PHE A 107 -19.56 4.07 -22.77
CA PHE A 107 -20.61 3.63 -23.69
C PHE A 107 -20.88 2.12 -23.55
N GLY A 108 -22.16 1.77 -23.43
CA GLY A 108 -22.59 0.38 -23.24
C GLY A 108 -22.46 -0.17 -21.82
N GLY A 109 -22.23 0.68 -20.81
CA GLY A 109 -22.17 0.26 -19.39
C GLY A 109 -20.84 -0.37 -18.98
N LEU A 110 -19.81 -0.20 -19.81
CA LEU A 110 -18.47 -0.73 -19.57
C LEU A 110 -17.72 0.15 -18.56
N ILE A 111 -17.13 -0.45 -17.53
CA ILE A 111 -16.19 0.22 -16.65
C ILE A 111 -14.79 -0.20 -17.09
N TRP A 112 -13.98 0.77 -17.52
CA TRP A 112 -12.63 0.52 -17.99
C TRP A 112 -11.69 1.71 -17.69
N PRO A 113 -10.54 1.50 -17.01
CA PRO A 113 -10.13 0.25 -16.37
C PRO A 113 -11.14 -0.18 -15.28
N PRO A 114 -11.20 -1.46 -14.89
CA PRO A 114 -12.05 -1.89 -13.80
C PRO A 114 -11.66 -1.17 -12.50
N VAL A 115 -12.60 -1.06 -11.55
CA VAL A 115 -12.26 -0.57 -10.21
C VAL A 115 -11.37 -1.62 -9.55
N ASP A 116 -10.24 -1.17 -9.02
CA ASP A 116 -9.22 -2.03 -8.45
C ASP A 116 -8.36 -1.25 -7.45
N PHE A 117 -8.23 -1.79 -6.24
CA PHE A 117 -7.39 -1.19 -5.21
C PHE A 117 -6.88 -2.27 -4.25
N ARG A 118 -5.79 -1.96 -3.55
CA ARG A 118 -5.12 -2.87 -2.62
C ARG A 118 -4.96 -2.22 -1.25
N ILE A 119 -5.47 -2.89 -0.22
CA ILE A 119 -5.30 -2.52 1.18
C ILE A 119 -3.96 -3.08 1.64
N ASP A 120 -2.95 -2.23 1.65
CA ASP A 120 -1.57 -2.63 1.98
C ASP A 120 -0.78 -1.46 2.56
N ASN A 121 0.48 -1.68 2.90
CA ASN A 121 1.39 -0.63 3.31
C ASN A 121 1.90 0.12 2.07
N PRO A 122 1.51 1.39 1.85
CA PRO A 122 1.96 2.14 0.71
C PRO A 122 3.45 2.51 0.86
N PRO A 123 4.18 2.67 -0.26
CA PRO A 123 5.61 2.97 -0.22
C PRO A 123 5.88 4.29 0.51
N LYS A 124 7.02 4.36 1.19
CA LYS A 124 7.46 5.62 1.80
C LYS A 124 7.97 6.58 0.72
N LEU A 125 8.01 7.86 1.04
CA LEU A 125 8.55 8.89 0.16
C LEU A 125 9.82 9.47 0.77
N LEU A 126 10.94 9.36 0.07
CA LEU A 126 12.13 10.15 0.37
C LEU A 126 12.02 11.47 -0.37
N VAL A 127 11.97 12.57 0.36
CA VAL A 127 11.96 13.93 -0.17
C VAL A 127 13.29 14.60 0.17
N VAL A 128 13.83 15.36 -0.78
CA VAL A 128 15.08 16.08 -0.63
C VAL A 128 14.87 17.58 -0.85
N SER A 129 15.51 18.38 -0.01
CA SER A 129 15.53 19.85 -0.07
C SER A 129 16.97 20.36 0.08
N PRO A 130 17.35 21.46 -0.60
CA PRO A 130 18.47 22.29 -0.20
C PRO A 130 18.31 22.76 1.25
N ARG A 131 19.43 23.12 1.91
CA ARG A 131 19.39 23.66 3.29
C ARG A 131 19.22 25.18 3.36
N SER A 132 19.40 25.86 2.24
CA SER A 132 19.28 27.32 2.12
C SER A 132 17.83 27.79 1.95
N GLU A 133 16.92 26.91 1.59
CA GLU A 133 15.52 27.20 1.30
C GLU A 133 14.65 25.97 1.57
N ILE A 134 13.35 26.19 1.81
CA ILE A 134 12.39 25.10 2.03
C ILE A 134 11.70 24.83 0.69
N VAL A 135 12.19 23.84 -0.04
CA VAL A 135 11.61 23.41 -1.33
C VAL A 135 11.75 21.91 -1.51
N ARG A 136 10.78 21.27 -2.18
CA ARG A 136 10.91 19.87 -2.58
C ARG A 136 11.67 19.82 -3.91
N SER A 137 12.98 19.59 -3.88
CA SER A 137 13.77 19.58 -5.10
C SER A 137 13.64 18.27 -5.85
N ASN A 138 13.82 17.14 -5.15
CA ASN A 138 13.76 15.79 -5.71
C ASN A 138 13.07 14.83 -4.74
N GLU A 139 12.52 13.75 -5.27
CA GLU A 139 11.85 12.71 -4.50
C GLU A 139 11.95 11.32 -5.13
N THR A 140 11.87 10.29 -4.31
CA THR A 140 11.79 8.89 -4.77
C THR A 140 10.96 8.05 -3.80
N LEU A 141 10.26 7.07 -4.35
CA LEU A 141 9.57 6.06 -3.54
C LEU A 141 10.58 5.08 -2.93
N ILE A 142 10.33 4.72 -1.68
CA ILE A 142 11.15 3.84 -0.84
C ILE A 142 10.28 2.66 -0.41
N ASN A 143 10.90 1.49 -0.29
CA ASN A 143 10.27 0.27 0.17
C ASN A 143 9.52 0.52 1.50
N PRO A 144 8.23 0.17 1.62
CA PRO A 144 7.46 0.35 2.85
C PRO A 144 8.11 -0.35 4.05
N ASP A 145 8.79 -1.49 3.83
CA ASP A 145 9.39 -2.31 4.88
C ASP A 145 10.78 -1.83 5.33
N ILE A 146 11.25 -0.67 4.83
CA ILE A 146 12.52 -0.09 5.28
C ILE A 146 12.49 0.18 6.79
N GLU A 147 13.56 -0.24 7.47
CA GLU A 147 13.68 -0.06 8.92
C GLU A 147 14.04 1.39 9.29
N ILE A 148 13.69 1.80 10.51
CA ILE A 148 13.95 3.17 11.00
C ILE A 148 15.43 3.53 10.94
N HIS A 149 16.30 2.62 11.40
CA HIS A 149 17.74 2.86 11.38
C HIS A 149 18.29 3.04 9.95
N GLN A 150 17.69 2.39 8.95
CA GLN A 150 18.09 2.52 7.54
C GLN A 150 17.64 3.87 6.97
N MET A 151 16.43 4.32 7.31
CA MET A 151 15.95 5.66 6.96
C MET A 151 16.90 6.74 7.49
N GLU A 152 17.30 6.65 8.76
CA GLU A 152 18.25 7.57 9.39
C GLU A 152 19.61 7.57 8.69
N ILE A 153 20.11 6.42 8.23
CA ILE A 153 21.37 6.34 7.48
C ILE A 153 21.26 7.11 6.16
N ILE A 154 20.16 6.93 5.41
CA ILE A 154 19.93 7.62 4.12
C ILE A 154 19.89 9.13 4.34
N GLU A 155 19.09 9.61 5.29
CA GLU A 155 18.94 11.03 5.62
C GLU A 155 20.26 11.67 6.07
N ASN A 156 21.00 10.97 6.94
CA ASN A 156 22.30 11.44 7.42
C ASN A 156 23.36 11.47 6.32
N ASN A 157 23.34 10.53 5.38
CA ASN A 157 24.25 10.53 4.25
C ASN A 157 23.99 11.70 3.29
N LEU A 158 22.72 11.97 2.98
CA LEU A 158 22.32 13.14 2.19
C LEU A 158 22.82 14.45 2.82
N LYS A 159 22.72 14.56 4.15
CA LYS A 159 23.26 15.69 4.92
C LYS A 159 24.79 15.77 4.86
N LYS A 160 25.48 14.69 5.22
CA LYS A 160 26.94 14.70 5.41
C LYS A 160 27.72 14.78 4.10
N LYS A 161 27.28 14.07 3.06
CA LYS A 161 28.01 13.95 1.79
C LYS A 161 27.61 15.01 0.77
N HIS A 162 26.35 15.45 0.79
CA HIS A 162 25.78 16.29 -0.27
C HIS A 162 25.24 17.65 0.23
N ASN A 163 25.30 17.91 1.55
CA ASN A 163 24.74 19.12 2.19
C ASN A 163 23.24 19.33 1.88
N LEU A 164 22.49 18.24 1.75
CA LEU A 164 21.05 18.23 1.49
C LEU A 164 20.27 17.85 2.75
N SER A 165 19.03 18.30 2.86
CA SER A 165 18.08 17.79 3.84
C SER A 165 17.26 16.69 3.18
N GLY A 166 17.42 15.45 3.64
CA GLY A 166 16.57 14.33 3.27
C GLY A 166 15.57 14.03 4.37
N LEU A 167 14.36 13.62 4.01
CA LEU A 167 13.35 13.13 4.94
C LEU A 167 12.58 11.96 4.30
N VAL A 168 12.54 10.82 4.98
CA VAL A 168 11.71 9.68 4.62
C VAL A 168 10.40 9.76 5.40
N ILE A 169 9.28 9.83 4.69
CA ILE A 169 7.94 9.93 5.28
C ILE A 169 7.05 8.77 4.83
N GLN A 170 6.13 8.36 5.70
CA GLN A 170 5.05 7.45 5.34
C GLN A 170 4.03 8.19 4.47
N THR A 171 3.65 7.60 3.33
CA THR A 171 2.55 8.13 2.51
C THR A 171 1.22 7.62 3.04
N GLY A 172 0.16 8.41 2.90
CA GLY A 172 -1.22 8.01 3.25
C GLY A 172 -1.93 7.17 2.17
N GLY A 173 -1.19 6.63 1.20
CA GLY A 173 -1.72 5.88 0.06
C GLY A 173 -0.89 6.14 -1.19
N LEU A 174 -1.20 5.42 -2.27
CA LEU A 174 -0.55 5.62 -3.57
C LEU A 174 -1.59 5.60 -4.67
N ALA A 175 -1.69 6.71 -5.40
CA ALA A 175 -2.55 6.86 -6.58
C ALA A 175 -1.95 6.18 -7.82
N SER A 176 -1.66 4.88 -7.69
CA SER A 176 -1.24 3.97 -8.75
C SER A 176 -2.43 3.18 -9.28
N TYR A 177 -2.17 2.28 -10.24
CA TYR A 177 -3.16 1.29 -10.66
C TYR A 177 -2.61 -0.15 -10.50
N PRO A 178 -3.16 -0.96 -9.57
CA PRO A 178 -4.20 -0.63 -8.58
C PRO A 178 -3.81 0.50 -7.63
N THR A 179 -4.80 1.19 -7.07
CA THR A 179 -4.58 2.21 -6.01
C THR A 179 -4.21 1.51 -4.71
N VAL A 180 -3.21 2.02 -3.98
CA VAL A 180 -2.86 1.50 -2.65
C VAL A 180 -3.56 2.31 -1.58
N VAL A 181 -4.42 1.65 -0.82
CA VAL A 181 -5.09 2.19 0.36
C VAL A 181 -4.32 1.71 1.60
N PRO A 182 -3.93 2.61 2.51
CA PRO A 182 -3.22 2.23 3.73
C PRO A 182 -4.01 1.21 4.55
N SER A 183 -3.31 0.22 5.11
CA SER A 183 -3.93 -0.79 6.00
C SER A 183 -4.00 -0.35 7.48
N ASP A 184 -3.33 0.75 7.83
CA ASP A 184 -3.24 1.31 9.18
C ASP A 184 -4.26 2.41 9.47
N VAL A 185 -5.06 2.81 8.48
CA VAL A 185 -6.23 3.68 8.69
C VAL A 185 -7.42 2.87 9.17
N ASP A 186 -8.38 3.55 9.77
CA ASP A 186 -9.63 2.91 10.16
C ASP A 186 -10.46 2.58 8.92
N LEU A 187 -10.37 1.34 8.45
CA LEU A 187 -11.12 0.87 7.28
C LEU A 187 -12.64 0.98 7.45
N ARG A 188 -13.14 1.19 8.67
CA ARG A 188 -14.55 1.50 8.92
C ARG A 188 -14.96 2.86 8.34
N GLU A 189 -14.04 3.81 8.21
CA GLU A 189 -14.31 5.10 7.55
C GLU A 189 -14.58 4.93 6.05
N LEU A 190 -14.23 3.79 5.44
CA LEU A 190 -14.60 3.50 4.05
C LEU A 190 -16.09 3.14 3.89
N LEU A 191 -16.82 2.97 5.00
CA LEU A 191 -18.23 2.59 5.02
C LEU A 191 -19.19 3.75 5.29
N GLU A 192 -18.67 4.91 5.72
CA GLU A 192 -19.47 6.14 5.91
C GLU A 192 -19.64 6.92 4.61
#